data_AF-A0A2S9FQP4-F1
#
_entry.id   AF-A0A2S9FQP4-F1
#
_cell.length_a   1.000
_cell.length_b   1.000
_cell.length_c   1.000
_cell.angle_alpha   90.00
_cell.angle_beta   90.00
_cell.angle_gamma   90.00
#
_symmetry.space_group_name_H-M   'P 1'
#
loop_
_entity.id
_entity.type
_entity.pdbx_description
1 polymer ?
#
loop_
_entity_poly.entity_id
_entity_poly.type
_entity_poly.pdbx_seq_one_letter_code
_entity_poly.pdbx_strand_id
1 'polypeptide(L)'
;GEVGTRSPRYAATGETVGFANRMESVAPPGGVMLSEATARLVGTLDVHPLGFGQPHPVLDQPVRVHRLVSIDPRHDLMRRTEASLVGRRWETAAIDAALER
;
A
#
# COMPACT_ATOMS: atom_id res chain seq x y z
N GLY A 1 14.00 -7.35 -8.17
CA GLY A 1 14.63 -7.73 -9.44
C GLY A 1 15.88 -6.91 -9.61
N GLU A 2 16.97 -7.53 -10.08
CA GLU A 2 18.17 -6.79 -10.49
C GLU A 2 17.99 -6.28 -11.92
N VAL A 3 18.23 -4.99 -12.13
CA VAL A 3 18.17 -4.39 -13.48
C VAL A 3 19.52 -3.73 -13.80
N GLY A 4 20.34 -4.43 -14.57
CA GLY A 4 21.52 -3.90 -15.27
C GLY A 4 22.88 -4.28 -14.65
N THR A 5 23.78 -4.80 -15.48
CA THR A 5 25.12 -5.32 -15.11
C THR A 5 26.15 -4.25 -14.75
N ARG A 6 25.80 -2.95 -14.83
CA ARG A 6 26.75 -1.84 -14.61
C ARG A 6 26.54 -1.08 -13.30
N SER A 7 25.43 -1.34 -12.60
CA SER A 7 25.15 -0.89 -11.23
C SER A 7 23.93 -1.68 -10.75
N PRO A 8 24.00 -2.49 -9.68
CA PRO A 8 22.83 -3.19 -9.18
C PRO A 8 21.84 -2.16 -8.65
N ARG A 9 20.85 -1.80 -9.49
CA ARG A 9 19.71 -1.00 -9.07
C ARG A 9 18.63 -1.96 -8.60
N TYR A 10 18.28 -1.85 -7.33
CA TYR A 10 17.07 -2.47 -6.81
C TYR A 10 15.88 -1.74 -7.41
N ALA A 11 15.22 -2.39 -8.37
CA ALA A 11 13.99 -1.88 -8.96
C ALA A 11 12.86 -2.86 -8.66
N ALA A 12 11.70 -2.30 -8.29
CA ALA A 12 10.44 -3.01 -8.43
C ALA A 12 10.16 -3.18 -9.93
N THR A 13 9.69 -4.36 -10.34
CA THR A 13 9.39 -4.69 -11.73
C THR A 13 8.10 -5.48 -11.80
N GLY A 14 7.35 -5.35 -12.90
CA GLY A 14 6.12 -6.11 -13.16
C GLY A 14 4.86 -5.25 -13.16
N GLU A 15 3.71 -5.91 -13.28
CA GLU A 15 2.39 -5.28 -13.44
C GLU A 15 2.07 -4.26 -12.34
N THR A 16 2.47 -4.56 -11.10
CA THR A 16 2.24 -3.69 -9.93
C THR A 16 2.89 -2.31 -10.07
N VAL A 17 4.02 -2.21 -10.80
CA VAL A 17 4.67 -0.90 -11.07
C VAL A 17 3.84 -0.08 -12.04
N GLY A 18 3.34 -0.70 -13.11
CA GLY A 18 2.45 -0.05 -14.07
C GLY A 18 1.12 0.37 -13.43
N PHE A 19 0.61 -0.46 -12.52
CA PHE A 19 -0.56 -0.12 -11.71
C PHE A 19 -0.31 1.11 -10.84
N ALA A 20 0.80 1.16 -10.12
CA ALA A 20 1.16 2.31 -9.28
C ALA A 20 1.29 3.61 -10.09
N ASN A 21 1.94 3.57 -11.26
CA ASN A 21 2.07 4.73 -12.13
C ASN A 21 0.71 5.26 -12.62
N ARG A 22 -0.23 4.38 -12.95
CA ARG A 22 -1.59 4.80 -13.34
C ARG A 22 -2.40 5.31 -12.14
N MET A 23 -2.22 4.74 -10.96
CA MET A 23 -2.80 5.28 -9.72
C MET A 23 -2.31 6.70 -9.43
N GLU A 24 -1.04 6.99 -9.69
CA GLU A 24 -0.46 8.33 -9.58
C GLU A 24 -1.05 9.29 -10.62
N SER A 25 -1.18 8.85 -11.87
CA SER A 25 -1.76 9.67 -12.95
C SER A 25 -3.19 10.13 -12.69
N VAL A 26 -3.96 9.40 -11.89
CA VAL A 26 -5.36 9.73 -11.55
C VAL A 26 -5.47 10.41 -10.18
N ALA A 27 -4.36 10.62 -9.49
CA ALA A 27 -4.35 11.30 -8.21
C ALA A 27 -4.57 12.81 -8.41
N PRO A 28 -5.43 13.45 -7.61
CA PRO A 28 -5.47 14.90 -7.58
C PRO A 28 -4.13 15.45 -7.08
N PRO A 29 -3.74 16.69 -7.43
CA PRO A 29 -2.50 17.29 -6.94
C PRO A 29 -2.37 17.20 -5.41
N GLY A 30 -1.25 16.63 -4.95
CA GLY A 30 -1.00 16.40 -3.52
C GLY A 30 -1.90 15.35 -2.85
N GLY A 31 -2.72 14.63 -3.61
CA GLY A 31 -3.54 13.54 -3.13
C GLY A 31 -2.83 12.19 -3.16
N VAL A 32 -3.28 11.28 -2.29
CA VAL A 32 -2.84 9.88 -2.28
C VAL A 32 -4.03 9.00 -2.63
N MET A 33 -3.84 8.16 -3.65
CA MET A 33 -4.86 7.24 -4.14
C MET A 33 -4.54 5.81 -3.71
N LEU A 34 -5.57 5.10 -3.27
CA LEU A 34 -5.52 3.72 -2.80
C LEU A 34 -6.43 2.85 -3.67
N SER A 35 -5.92 1.69 -4.07
CA SER A 35 -6.78 0.64 -4.62
C SER A 35 -7.71 0.11 -3.53
N GLU A 36 -8.79 -0.55 -3.90
CA GLU A 36 -9.63 -1.24 -2.91
C GLU A 36 -8.84 -2.24 -2.06
N ALA A 37 -7.90 -2.99 -2.67
CA ALA A 37 -7.06 -3.93 -1.95
C ALA A 37 -6.17 -3.22 -0.90
N THR A 38 -5.59 -2.07 -1.25
CA THR A 38 -4.77 -1.26 -0.34
C THR A 38 -5.63 -0.60 0.74
N ALA A 39 -6.83 -0.11 0.40
CA ALA A 39 -7.77 0.51 1.33
C ALA A 39 -8.14 -0.46 2.48
N ARG A 40 -8.27 -1.76 2.19
CA ARG A 40 -8.53 -2.79 3.21
C ARG A 40 -7.36 -3.02 4.17
N LEU A 41 -6.12 -2.71 3.76
CA LEU A 41 -4.92 -2.88 4.58
C LEU A 41 -4.69 -1.71 5.54
N VAL A 42 -5.11 -0.50 5.15
CA VAL A 42 -4.82 0.71 5.92
C VAL A 42 -5.76 0.92 7.11
N GLY A 43 -6.76 0.05 7.29
CA GLY A 43 -7.50 -0.17 8.54
C GLY A 43 -8.09 1.06 9.22
N THR A 44 -7.25 1.77 9.99
CA THR A 44 -7.60 2.91 10.84
C THR A 44 -7.46 4.28 10.16
N LEU A 45 -6.92 4.34 8.94
CA LEU A 45 -6.79 5.62 8.22
C LEU A 45 -8.12 6.06 7.62
N ASP A 46 -8.32 7.38 7.54
CA ASP A 46 -9.52 7.95 6.93
C ASP A 46 -9.41 7.92 5.40
N VAL A 47 -10.28 7.14 4.77
CA VAL A 47 -10.24 6.83 3.35
C VAL A 47 -11.63 7.06 2.75
N HIS A 48 -11.71 7.87 1.70
CA HIS A 48 -12.96 8.20 1.02
C HIS A 48 -12.97 7.65 -0.40
N PRO A 49 -14.06 7.05 -0.91
CA PRO A 49 -14.14 6.66 -2.32
C PRO A 49 -13.93 7.87 -3.24
N LEU A 50 -13.25 7.69 -4.37
CA LEU A 50 -13.15 8.76 -5.36
C LEU A 50 -14.47 8.88 -6.13
N GLY A 51 -14.98 10.11 -6.23
CA GLY A 51 -16.31 10.36 -6.80
C GLY A 51 -17.40 9.60 -6.04
N PHE A 52 -18.46 9.20 -6.73
CA PHE A 52 -19.55 8.40 -6.14
C PHE A 52 -19.20 6.90 -6.05
N GLY A 53 -17.93 6.55 -5.79
CA GLY A 53 -17.45 5.16 -5.75
C GLY A 53 -17.41 4.46 -7.11
N GLN A 54 -17.33 5.25 -8.19
CA GLN A 54 -17.28 4.75 -9.55
C GLN A 54 -15.90 4.11 -9.85
N PRO A 55 -15.87 2.96 -10.53
CA PRO A 55 -14.62 2.35 -10.97
C PRO A 55 -13.86 3.28 -11.92
N HIS A 56 -12.54 3.38 -11.75
CA HIS A 56 -11.67 4.16 -12.63
C HIS A 56 -10.82 3.22 -13.51
N PRO A 57 -10.60 3.53 -14.80
CA PRO A 57 -9.72 2.76 -15.67
C PRO A 57 -8.25 2.98 -15.29
N VAL A 58 -7.80 2.32 -14.22
CA VAL A 58 -6.41 2.33 -13.76
C VAL A 58 -5.65 1.10 -14.24
N LEU A 59 -6.36 0.07 -14.71
CA LEU A 59 -5.86 -1.09 -15.43
C LEU A 59 -6.75 -1.31 -16.67
N ASP A 60 -6.49 -2.39 -17.42
CA ASP A 60 -7.39 -2.87 -18.48
C ASP A 60 -8.80 -3.21 -17.95
N GLN A 61 -8.91 -3.45 -16.64
CA GLN A 61 -10.16 -3.57 -15.92
C GLN A 61 -10.38 -2.36 -15.00
N PRO A 62 -11.60 -1.80 -14.93
CA PRO A 62 -11.90 -0.70 -14.01
C PRO A 62 -11.75 -1.14 -12.55
N VAL A 63 -11.06 -0.32 -11.74
CA VAL A 63 -10.80 -0.60 -10.32
C VAL A 63 -11.41 0.50 -9.45
N ARG A 64 -12.01 0.13 -8.31
CA ARG A 64 -12.43 1.12 -7.31
C ARG A 64 -11.22 1.77 -6.67
N VAL A 65 -11.22 3.10 -6.69
CA VAL A 65 -10.15 3.92 -6.14
C VAL A 65 -10.68 4.76 -4.98
N HIS A 66 -9.85 4.89 -3.97
CA HIS A 66 -10.14 5.66 -2.77
C HIS A 66 -9.07 6.73 -2.58
N ARG A 67 -9.45 7.90 -2.10
CA ARG A 67 -8.54 8.96 -1.67
C ARG A 67 -8.28 8.81 -0.18
N LEU A 68 -7.01 8.81 0.20
CA LEU A 68 -6.60 8.96 1.60
C LEU A 68 -6.81 10.41 2.02
N VAL A 69 -7.63 10.64 3.05
CA VAL A 69 -8.02 11.98 3.52
C VAL A 69 -7.10 12.46 4.62
N SER A 70 -6.82 11.58 5.59
CA SER A 70 -5.93 11.91 6.69
C SER A 70 -5.19 10.69 7.19
N ILE A 71 -4.02 10.96 7.78
CA ILE A 71 -3.28 10.02 8.60
C ILE A 71 -3.27 10.64 9.98
N ASP A 72 -3.94 10.03 10.95
CA ASP A 72 -3.87 10.52 12.33
C ASP A 72 -2.44 10.35 12.84
N PRO A 73 -1.69 11.43 13.14
CA PRO A 73 -0.31 11.33 13.60
C PRO A 73 -0.21 10.79 15.04
N ARG A 74 -1.33 10.49 15.71
CA ARG A 74 -1.36 10.29 17.17
C ARG A 74 -2.31 9.17 17.61
N HIS A 75 -1.92 7.95 17.31
CA HIS A 75 -2.07 6.86 18.28
C HIS A 75 -0.72 6.17 18.34
N ASP A 76 0.05 6.43 19.42
CA ASP A 76 1.16 5.59 19.87
C ASP A 76 2.61 6.07 19.62
N LEU A 77 3.04 7.21 20.17
CA LEU A 77 4.48 7.40 20.43
C LEU A 77 5.06 6.34 21.41
N MET A 78 4.23 5.49 22.03
CA MET A 78 4.65 4.40 22.93
C MET A 78 4.39 2.97 22.41
N ARG A 79 3.56 2.78 21.38
CA ARG A 79 3.42 1.50 20.67
C ARG A 79 4.00 1.76 19.30
N ARG A 80 5.20 1.25 19.02
CA ARG A 80 5.80 1.33 17.68
C ARG A 80 4.68 1.07 16.67
N THR A 81 4.47 1.97 15.73
CA THR A 81 3.50 1.77 14.65
C THR A 81 4.00 0.58 13.82
N GLU A 82 3.68 -0.63 14.27
CA GLU A 82 3.94 -1.83 13.51
C GLU A 82 2.87 -1.86 12.43
N ALA A 83 3.27 -1.51 11.21
CA ALA A 83 2.44 -1.79 10.05
C ALA A 83 2.06 -3.27 10.06
N SER A 84 0.78 -3.59 9.83
CA SER A 84 0.32 -4.97 9.73
C SER A 84 1.20 -5.72 8.72
N LEU A 85 1.94 -6.74 9.19
CA LEU A 85 2.85 -7.50 8.35
C LEU A 85 2.07 -8.47 7.46
N VAL A 86 1.62 -7.97 6.31
CA VAL A 86 0.85 -8.75 5.34
C VAL A 86 1.71 -9.88 4.77
N GLY A 87 1.20 -11.11 4.85
CA GLY A 87 1.87 -12.29 4.29
C GLY A 87 3.01 -12.85 5.13
N ARG A 88 3.36 -12.24 6.27
CA ARG A 88 4.48 -12.68 7.11
C ARG A 88 4.12 -13.49 8.35
N ARG A 89 2.90 -14.05 8.38
CA ARG A 89 2.42 -14.78 9.57
C ARG A 89 3.35 -15.93 9.97
N TRP A 90 4.02 -16.56 9.00
CA TRP A 90 4.92 -17.67 9.30
C TRP A 90 6.25 -17.18 9.89
N GLU A 91 6.84 -16.14 9.32
CA GLU A 91 8.06 -15.53 9.85
C GLU A 91 7.83 -14.94 11.25
N THR A 92 6.70 -14.26 11.46
CA THR A 92 6.35 -13.74 12.79
C THR A 92 6.15 -14.86 13.81
N ALA A 93 5.42 -15.92 13.45
CA ALA A 93 5.25 -17.07 14.34
C ALA A 93 6.58 -17.75 14.70
N ALA A 94 7.54 -17.80 13.76
CA ALA A 94 8.86 -18.33 14.02
C ALA A 94 9.68 -17.46 14.98
N ILE A 95 9.57 -16.13 14.85
CA ILE A 95 10.22 -15.17 15.77
C ILE A 95 9.61 -15.27 17.17
N ASP A 96 8.28 -15.29 17.29
CA ASP A 96 7.58 -15.37 18.57
C ASP A 96 7.96 -16.65 19.33
N ALA A 97 7.96 -17.80 18.66
CA ALA A 97 8.37 -19.07 19.24
C ALA A 97 9.84 -19.09 19.71
N ALA A 98 10.72 -18.30 19.09
CA ALA A 98 12.11 -18.17 19.52
C ALA A 98 12.29 -17.26 20.74
N LEU A 99 11.38 -16.31 20.95
CA LEU A 99 11.39 -15.37 22.09
C LEU A 99 10.72 -15.94 23.35
N GLU A 100 9.78 -16.89 23.22
CA GLU A 100 9.09 -17.54 24.35
C GLU A 100 9.91 -18.62 25.08
N ARG A 101 11.21 -18.74 24.78
CA ARG A 101 12.15 -19.68 25.40
C ARG A 101 13.10 -18.99 26.39
#